data_AF-A0A484CP17-F1
#
_entry.id   AF-A0A484CP17-F1
#
_cell.length_a   1.000
_cell.length_b   1.000
_cell.length_c   1.000
_cell.angle_alpha   90.00
_cell.angle_beta   90.00
_cell.angle_gamma   90.00
#
_symmetry.space_group_name_H-M   'P 1'
#
loop_
_entity.id
_entity.type
_entity.pdbx_description
1 polymer ?
#
loop_
_entity_poly.entity_id
_entity_poly.type
_entity_poly.pdbx_seq_one_letter_code
_entity_poly.pdbx_strand_id
1 'polypeptide(L)'
;MNPLWNTVVIGGFYNGESFLGYVDKLGVAYEAPTVATGFGAYLAQPLMREVVENKAEITKQEARDLVERCLKVLYYRDARSYNRHEIAIVTAEGVEIIGPLSSETNWDIAHMVSGFE
;
A
#
# COMPACT_ATOMS: atom_id res chain seq x y z
N MET A 1 -1.11 24.79 -21.45
CA MET A 1 -1.05 23.35 -21.12
C MET A 1 -1.75 23.17 -19.78
N ASN A 2 -2.72 22.25 -19.66
CA ASN A 2 -3.58 22.08 -18.47
C ASN A 2 -3.59 20.59 -18.03
N PRO A 3 -2.57 20.13 -17.28
CA PRO A 3 -2.40 18.70 -16.98
C PRO A 3 -3.22 18.25 -15.75
N LEU A 4 -3.54 16.97 -15.70
CA LEU A 4 -4.05 16.30 -14.49
C LEU A 4 -2.87 15.94 -13.58
N TRP A 5 -2.91 16.37 -12.32
CA TRP A 5 -1.83 16.15 -11.34
C TRP A 5 -2.10 14.90 -10.49
N ASN A 6 -2.30 13.76 -11.16
CA ASN A 6 -2.66 12.51 -10.50
C ASN A 6 -1.66 11.41 -10.81
N THR A 7 -1.52 10.50 -9.86
CA THR A 7 -0.93 9.19 -10.06
C THR A 7 -1.98 8.19 -9.60
N VAL A 8 -2.36 7.27 -10.48
CA VAL A 8 -3.50 6.38 -10.29
C VAL A 8 -3.02 4.94 -10.37
N VAL A 9 -3.56 4.11 -9.48
CA VAL A 9 -3.41 2.65 -9.50
C VAL A 9 -4.77 2.07 -9.86
N ILE A 10 -4.79 1.14 -10.82
CA ILE A 10 -6.00 0.49 -11.29
C ILE A 10 -5.86 -0.99 -10.96
N GLY A 11 -6.68 -1.47 -10.01
CA GLY A 11 -6.79 -2.89 -9.67
C GLY A 11 -8.06 -3.49 -10.25
N GLY A 12 -7.98 -4.70 -10.78
CA GLY A 12 -9.11 -5.40 -11.36
C GLY A 12 -8.96 -6.92 -11.30
N PHE A 13 -10.07 -7.63 -11.49
CA PHE A 13 -10.10 -9.07 -11.65
C PHE A 13 -11.07 -9.41 -12.77
N TYR A 14 -10.62 -10.14 -13.79
CA TYR A 14 -11.43 -10.47 -14.95
C TYR A 14 -11.03 -11.84 -15.51
N ASN A 15 -12.02 -12.69 -15.81
CA ASN A 15 -11.81 -14.03 -16.40
C ASN A 15 -10.76 -14.91 -15.68
N GLY A 16 -10.66 -14.81 -14.36
CA GLY A 16 -9.71 -15.61 -13.56
C GLY A 16 -8.33 -14.98 -13.42
N GLU A 17 -8.09 -13.81 -14.04
CA GLU A 17 -6.81 -13.12 -14.00
C GLU A 17 -6.91 -11.80 -13.21
N SER A 18 -5.89 -11.55 -12.40
CA SER A 18 -5.72 -10.30 -11.67
C SER A 18 -5.00 -9.26 -12.53
N PHE A 19 -5.44 -8.02 -12.48
CA PHE A 19 -4.82 -6.88 -13.14
C PHE A 19 -4.41 -5.83 -12.11
N LEU A 20 -3.18 -5.33 -12.22
CA LEU A 20 -2.69 -4.21 -11.41
C LEU A 20 -1.83 -3.27 -12.26
N GLY A 21 -2.44 -2.15 -12.66
CA GLY A 21 -1.83 -1.13 -13.50
C GLY A 21 -1.50 0.16 -12.74
N TYR A 22 -0.46 0.85 -13.19
CA TYR A 22 -0.04 2.17 -12.72
C TYR A 22 -0.07 3.17 -13.87
N VAL A 23 -0.53 4.39 -13.63
CA VAL A 23 -0.41 5.52 -14.56
C VAL A 23 -0.05 6.80 -13.80
N ASP A 24 0.95 7.54 -14.27
CA ASP A 24 1.30 8.85 -13.69
C ASP A 24 0.89 10.05 -14.54
N LYS A 25 1.06 11.24 -13.97
CA LYS A 25 0.80 12.55 -14.59
C LYS A 25 1.56 12.82 -15.88
N LEU A 26 2.60 12.04 -16.20
CA LEU A 26 3.36 12.13 -17.45
C LEU A 26 2.87 11.14 -18.52
N GLY A 27 1.96 10.23 -18.14
CA GLY A 27 1.46 9.16 -19.00
C GLY A 27 2.33 7.91 -18.99
N VAL A 28 3.25 7.76 -18.03
CA VAL A 28 4.01 6.52 -17.85
C VAL A 28 3.05 5.45 -17.34
N ALA A 29 2.93 4.35 -18.09
CA ALA A 29 2.03 3.24 -17.78
C ALA A 29 2.79 1.91 -17.75
N TYR A 30 2.52 1.10 -16.73
CA TYR A 30 3.04 -0.27 -16.62
C TYR A 30 2.17 -1.13 -15.70
N GLU A 31 2.37 -2.45 -15.79
CA GLU A 31 1.79 -3.44 -14.89
C GLU A 31 2.88 -4.00 -13.97
N ALA A 32 2.53 -4.27 -12.72
CA ALA A 32 3.41 -4.89 -11.75
C ALA A 32 2.60 -5.62 -10.68
N PRO A 33 3.14 -6.68 -10.04
CA PRO A 33 2.42 -7.40 -8.99
C PRO A 33 2.28 -6.58 -7.69
N THR A 34 3.04 -5.50 -7.54
CA THR A 34 2.94 -4.55 -6.41
C THR A 34 3.15 -3.13 -6.89
N VAL A 35 2.35 -2.19 -6.38
CA VAL A 35 2.42 -0.78 -6.74
C VAL A 35 2.16 0.08 -5.49
N ALA A 36 2.96 1.12 -5.30
CA ALA A 36 2.73 2.18 -4.34
C ALA A 36 3.00 3.55 -4.99
N THR A 37 2.23 4.56 -4.59
CA THR A 37 2.36 5.95 -5.09
C THR A 37 2.94 6.86 -4.01
N GLY A 38 3.33 8.08 -4.40
CA GLY A 38 3.80 9.10 -3.46
C GLY A 38 4.96 8.61 -2.59
N PHE A 39 4.88 8.88 -1.28
CA PHE A 39 5.91 8.44 -0.33
C PHE A 39 5.96 6.91 -0.16
N GLY A 40 4.84 6.23 -0.44
CA GLY A 40 4.73 4.77 -0.45
C GLY A 40 5.66 4.09 -1.45
N ALA A 41 5.96 4.73 -2.58
CA ALA A 41 6.89 4.21 -3.57
C ALA A 41 8.31 3.97 -3.01
N TYR A 42 8.69 4.71 -1.95
CA TYR A 42 10.02 4.61 -1.34
C TYR A 42 10.04 3.73 -0.07
N LEU A 43 8.94 3.70 0.70
CA LEU A 43 8.88 2.98 1.99
C LEU A 43 8.08 1.67 1.93
N ALA A 44 6.92 1.68 1.27
CA ALA A 44 6.05 0.50 1.21
C ALA A 44 6.46 -0.46 0.08
N GLN A 45 6.88 0.07 -1.07
CA GLN A 45 7.25 -0.75 -2.23
C GLN A 45 8.34 -1.80 -1.91
N PRO A 46 9.44 -1.49 -1.19
CA PRO A 46 10.44 -2.50 -0.85
C PRO A 46 9.88 -3.60 0.05
N LEU A 47 9.04 -3.25 1.03
CA LEU A 47 8.41 -4.22 1.94
C LEU A 47 7.47 -5.18 1.20
N MET A 48 6.77 -4.68 0.17
CA MET A 48 5.90 -5.52 -0.65
C MET A 48 6.70 -6.42 -1.59
N ARG A 49 7.74 -5.87 -2.25
CA ARG A 49 8.62 -6.64 -3.13
C ARG A 49 9.33 -7.78 -2.40
N GLU A 50 9.82 -7.54 -1.20
CA GLU A 50 10.44 -8.57 -0.37
C GLU A 50 9.55 -9.81 -0.20
N VAL A 51 8.23 -9.63 -0.03
CA VAL A 51 7.31 -10.77 0.14
C VAL A 51 6.96 -11.40 -1.21
N VAL A 52 6.66 -10.58 -2.21
CA VAL A 52 6.14 -11.03 -3.51
C VAL A 52 7.22 -11.68 -4.38
N GLU A 53 8.46 -11.22 -4.31
CA GLU A 53 9.56 -11.81 -5.09
C GLU A 53 10.03 -13.15 -4.50
N ASN A 54 9.77 -13.39 -3.21
CA ASN A 54 10.16 -14.62 -2.50
C ASN A 54 9.04 -15.67 -2.42
N LYS A 55 7.84 -15.39 -2.92
CA LYS A 55 6.69 -16.31 -2.90
C LYS A 55 6.08 -16.43 -4.29
N ALA A 56 5.80 -17.67 -4.71
CA ALA A 56 5.13 -17.93 -5.98
C ALA A 56 3.66 -17.46 -5.96
N GLU A 57 2.97 -17.62 -4.83
CA GLU A 57 1.59 -17.21 -4.64
C GLU A 57 1.42 -16.58 -3.25
N ILE A 58 0.52 -15.60 -3.15
CA ILE A 58 0.18 -14.91 -1.91
C ILE A 58 -1.32 -15.02 -1.70
N THR A 59 -1.73 -15.45 -0.51
CA THR A 59 -3.13 -15.56 -0.15
C THR A 59 -3.75 -14.19 0.11
N LYS A 60 -5.10 -14.09 0.03
CA LYS A 60 -5.85 -12.85 0.36
C LYS A 60 -5.47 -12.30 1.75
N GLN A 61 -5.32 -13.18 2.74
CA GLN A 61 -4.98 -12.78 4.10
C GLN A 61 -3.54 -12.24 4.20
N GLU A 62 -2.56 -12.94 3.61
CA GLU A 62 -1.17 -12.48 3.62
C GLU A 62 -0.99 -11.14 2.90
N ALA A 63 -1.68 -10.93 1.77
CA ALA A 63 -1.69 -9.66 1.06
C ALA A 63 -2.28 -8.54 1.92
N ARG A 64 -3.38 -8.82 2.63
CA ARG A 64 -4.00 -7.88 3.56
C ARG A 64 -3.06 -7.50 4.69
N ASP A 65 -2.47 -8.48 5.36
CA ASP A 65 -1.55 -8.26 6.48
C ASP A 65 -0.31 -7.46 6.03
N LEU A 66 0.18 -7.73 4.83
CA LEU A 66 1.29 -7.01 4.21
C LEU A 66 0.95 -5.54 3.95
N VAL A 67 -0.24 -5.25 3.42
CA VAL A 67 -0.71 -3.87 3.20
C VAL A 67 -0.90 -3.14 4.52
N GLU A 68 -1.53 -3.77 5.52
CA GLU A 68 -1.70 -3.18 6.86
C GLU A 68 -0.34 -2.87 7.52
N ARG A 69 0.65 -3.75 7.36
CA ARG A 69 2.04 -3.51 7.80
C ARG A 69 2.66 -2.30 7.10
N CYS A 70 2.48 -2.18 5.78
CA CYS A 70 2.99 -1.05 5.02
C CYS A 70 2.35 0.28 5.44
N LEU A 71 1.03 0.28 5.64
CA LEU A 71 0.28 1.46 6.10
C LEU A 71 0.73 1.91 7.49
N LYS A 72 1.00 0.98 8.40
CA LYS A 72 1.56 1.29 9.72
C LYS A 72 2.95 1.95 9.62
N VAL A 73 3.83 1.44 8.76
CA VAL A 73 5.15 2.06 8.51
C VAL A 73 5.00 3.47 7.95
N LEU A 74 4.10 3.67 6.99
CA LEU A 74 3.81 4.99 6.43
C LEU A 74 3.25 5.94 7.49
N TYR A 75 2.35 5.47 8.35
CA TYR A 75 1.81 6.31 9.41
C TYR A 75 2.89 6.84 10.37
N TYR A 76 3.91 6.02 10.67
CA TYR A 76 5.02 6.46 11.51
C TYR A 76 6.00 7.41 10.83
N ARG A 77 6.13 7.38 9.50
CA ARG A 77 7.24 8.02 8.79
C ARG A 77 6.82 9.12 7.83
N ASP A 78 5.58 9.14 7.38
CA ASP A 78 5.02 10.20 6.55
C ASP A 78 4.16 11.13 7.40
N ALA A 79 4.68 12.34 7.68
CA ALA A 79 3.98 13.36 8.47
C ALA A 79 2.74 13.95 7.77
N ARG A 80 2.48 13.58 6.51
CA ARG A 80 1.26 13.95 5.77
C ARG A 80 0.21 12.83 5.73
N SER A 81 0.52 11.69 6.33
CA SER A 81 -0.43 10.58 6.47
C SER A 81 -1.42 10.82 7.62
N TYR A 82 -2.45 9.97 7.69
CA TYR A 82 -3.44 10.01 8.75
C TYR A 82 -3.85 8.59 9.17
N ASN A 83 -4.08 8.35 10.46
CA ASN A 83 -4.41 7.01 10.98
C ASN A 83 -5.88 6.63 10.76
N ARG A 84 -6.36 6.80 9.53
CA ARG A 84 -7.69 6.41 9.09
C ARG A 84 -7.63 6.11 7.60
N HIS A 85 -7.88 4.85 7.23
CA HIS A 85 -7.77 4.39 5.85
C HIS A 85 -8.86 3.36 5.51
N GLU A 86 -8.98 3.04 4.23
CA GLU A 86 -9.87 2.00 3.71
C GLU A 86 -9.05 1.00 2.91
N ILE A 87 -9.51 -0.24 2.86
CA ILE A 87 -8.93 -1.29 2.03
C ILE A 87 -10.02 -1.78 1.08
N ALA A 88 -9.79 -1.64 -0.22
CA ALA A 88 -10.64 -2.20 -1.26
C ALA A 88 -10.05 -3.52 -1.76
N ILE A 89 -10.89 -4.55 -1.86
CA ILE A 89 -10.50 -5.88 -2.33
C ILE A 89 -11.38 -6.24 -3.53
N VAL A 90 -10.74 -6.59 -4.64
CA VAL A 90 -11.41 -7.03 -5.86
C VAL A 90 -11.19 -8.52 -6.03
N THR A 91 -12.28 -9.26 -6.21
CA THR A 91 -12.27 -10.71 -6.48
C THR A 91 -13.26 -11.05 -7.58
N ALA A 92 -13.37 -12.33 -7.94
CA ALA A 92 -14.42 -12.81 -8.85
C ALA A 92 -15.85 -12.51 -8.36
N GLU A 93 -16.05 -12.39 -7.04
CA GLU A 93 -17.35 -12.13 -6.42
C GLU A 93 -17.75 -10.64 -6.48
N GLY A 94 -16.82 -9.76 -6.85
CA GLY A 94 -17.02 -8.33 -6.94
C GLY A 94 -16.02 -7.53 -6.09
N VAL A 95 -16.43 -6.33 -5.71
CA VAL A 95 -15.62 -5.36 -4.98
C VAL A 95 -16.14 -5.20 -3.55
N GLU A 96 -15.25 -5.40 -2.58
CA GLU A 96 -15.49 -5.16 -1.16
C GLU A 96 -14.66 -3.96 -0.70
N ILE A 97 -15.27 -3.01 0.01
CA ILE A 97 -14.56 -1.87 0.62
C ILE A 97 -14.70 -1.99 2.13
N ILE A 98 -13.57 -2.03 2.82
CA ILE A 98 -13.48 -2.26 4.25
C ILE A 98 -12.94 -0.99 4.91
N GLY A 99 -13.73 -0.39 5.80
CA GLY A 99 -13.30 0.75 6.59
C GLY A 99 -14.44 1.55 7.22
N PRO A 100 -14.10 2.64 7.92
CA PRO A 100 -12.74 3.11 8.16
C PRO A 100 -11.95 2.22 9.13
N LEU A 101 -10.66 2.01 8.85
CA LEU A 101 -9.70 1.27 9.66
C LEU A 101 -8.63 2.20 10.24
N SER A 102 -8.05 1.79 11.36
CA SER A 102 -6.90 2.46 11.99
C SER A 102 -5.87 1.42 12.40
N SER A 103 -4.59 1.76 12.29
CA SER A 103 -3.49 0.90 12.72
C SER A 103 -3.21 1.06 14.21
N GLU A 104 -2.98 -0.05 14.90
CA GLU A 104 -2.45 -0.02 16.27
C GLU A 104 -1.00 0.46 16.27
N THR A 105 -0.67 1.35 17.20
CA THR A 105 0.67 1.95 17.30
C THR A 105 1.39 1.52 18.57
N ASN A 106 2.67 1.21 18.43
CA ASN A 106 3.66 0.99 19.48
C ASN A 106 4.64 2.18 19.55
N TRP A 107 4.95 2.64 20.76
CA TRP A 107 5.90 3.71 21.06
C TRP A 107 6.92 3.31 22.14
N ASP A 108 7.13 2.02 22.36
CA ASP A 108 7.97 1.51 23.46
C ASP A 108 9.43 1.99 23.34
N ILE A 109 9.89 2.25 22.10
CA ILE A 109 11.20 2.83 21.81
C ILE A 109 11.42 4.20 22.47
N ALA A 110 10.36 4.93 22.81
CA ALA A 110 10.46 6.22 23.49
C ALA A 110 11.12 6.07 24.87
N HIS A 111 10.96 4.92 25.53
CA HIS A 111 11.59 4.61 26.81
C HIS A 111 13.05 4.15 26.68
N MET A 112 13.50 3.80 25.47
CA MET A 112 14.88 3.36 25.22
C MET A 112 15.84 4.53 25.01
N VAL A 113 15.33 5.76 24.89
CA VAL A 113 16.13 6.96 24.72
C VAL A 113 16.36 7.60 26.09
N SER A 114 17.60 7.58 26.57
CA SER A 114 18.04 8.25 27.80
C SER A 114 19.27 9.12 27.49
N GLY A 115 19.42 10.25 28.19
CA GLY A 115 20.63 11.09 28.09
C GLY A 115 20.52 12.37 27.27
N PHE A 116 19.30 12.87 27.03
CA PHE A 116 19.08 14.27 26.65
C PHE A 116 18.71 15.05 27.92
N GLU A 117 19.70 15.75 28.48
CA GLU A 117 19.48 16.95 29.31
C GLU A 117 19.40 18.18 28.41
#